data_AF-A0A971LFZ0-F1
#
_entry.id   AF-A0A971LFZ0-F1
#
_cell.length_a   1.000
_cell.length_b   1.000
_cell.length_c   1.000
_cell.angle_alpha   90.00
_cell.angle_beta   90.00
_cell.angle_gamma   90.00
#
_symmetry.space_group_name_H-M   'P 1'
#
loop_
_entity.id
_entity.type
_entity.pdbx_description
1 polymer ?
#
loop_
_entity_poly.entity_id
_entity_poly.type
_entity_poly.pdbx_seq_one_letter_code
_entity_poly.pdbx_strand_id
1 'polypeptide(L)'
;MVRKIWLRIKYSFWLEPAVIMLMSFMLAVITGIFDSGRWITANELLPSFMLTGLDLAHTILSITSAAMLTMTIFTFSTTMVVLTTYSSQYSPRVIRNFLTDDETVRTLGIFLGGFIYSIMTLSFMKTSLSSRQVISANISIVYIIGCLIQFLLYVNHVGSFIQVKNLIQRLHDQADVCIHEYRDLLAKGEISQIEEPPSGLREHKIFFKKYGYIRLVDYDGLIRYAAEIKVYLQLPKIPGIFVTEGSYAKSECLQEL
;
A
#
# COMPACT_ATOMS: atom_id res chain seq x y z
N MET A 1 -20.56 3.25 8.54
CA MET A 1 -20.21 2.04 7.74
C MET A 1 -19.22 2.36 6.62
N VAL A 2 -19.44 3.44 5.85
CA VAL A 2 -18.59 3.89 4.74
C VAL A 2 -17.13 4.15 5.15
N ARG A 3 -16.86 4.83 6.26
CA ARG A 3 -15.49 5.08 6.77
C ARG A 3 -14.73 3.78 7.09
N LYS A 4 -15.42 2.73 7.52
CA LYS A 4 -14.85 1.42 7.86
C LYS A 4 -14.52 0.60 6.60
N ILE A 5 -15.36 0.71 5.58
CA ILE A 5 -15.12 0.17 4.23
C ILE A 5 -14.00 0.94 3.54
N TRP A 6 -13.98 2.27 3.63
CA TRP A 6 -12.96 3.12 3.04
C TRP A 6 -11.58 2.90 3.67
N LEU A 7 -11.51 2.73 5.00
CA LEU A 7 -10.27 2.31 5.67
C LEU A 7 -9.86 0.89 5.23
N ARG A 8 -10.80 -0.07 5.15
CA ARG A 8 -10.50 -1.44 4.70
C ARG A 8 -10.03 -1.51 3.22
N ILE A 9 -10.56 -0.62 2.38
CA ILE A 9 -10.21 -0.43 0.97
C ILE A 9 -8.84 0.25 0.85
N LYS A 10 -8.57 1.29 1.64
CA LYS A 10 -7.28 2.01 1.67
C LYS A 10 -6.14 1.15 2.22
N TYR A 11 -6.44 0.18 3.09
CA TYR A 11 -5.48 -0.83 3.57
C TYR A 11 -5.49 -2.12 2.72
N SER A 12 -6.16 -2.15 1.57
CA SER A 12 -6.16 -3.30 0.69
C SER A 12 -4.98 -3.20 -0.28
N PHE A 13 -3.96 -4.03 -0.04
CA PHE A 13 -2.78 -4.24 -0.91
C PHE A 13 -3.09 -4.31 -2.41
N TRP A 14 -4.29 -4.77 -2.77
CA TRP A 14 -4.69 -5.03 -4.15
C TRP A 14 -5.25 -3.82 -4.89
N LEU A 15 -5.54 -2.70 -4.20
CA LEU A 15 -6.19 -1.56 -4.84
C LEU A 15 -5.24 -0.73 -5.70
N GLU A 16 -4.02 -0.46 -5.21
CA GLU A 16 -3.05 0.35 -5.97
C GLU A 16 -2.68 -0.29 -7.32
N PRO A 17 -2.37 -1.61 -7.41
CA PRO A 17 -2.13 -2.26 -8.69
C PRO A 17 -3.36 -2.25 -9.60
N ALA A 18 -4.56 -2.45 -9.03
CA ALA A 18 -5.80 -2.45 -9.80
C ALA A 18 -6.08 -1.08 -10.44
N VAL A 19 -5.80 0.01 -9.72
CA VAL A 19 -5.93 1.38 -10.26
C VAL A 19 -4.92 1.62 -11.38
N ILE A 20 -3.66 1.20 -11.22
CA ILE A 20 -2.64 1.33 -12.28
C ILE A 20 -3.04 0.53 -13.52
N MET A 21 -3.50 -0.72 -13.35
CA MET A 21 -3.98 -1.54 -14.46
C MET A 21 -5.17 -0.91 -15.19
N LEU A 22 -6.12 -0.32 -14.44
CA LEU A 22 -7.27 0.38 -15.01
C LEU A 22 -6.83 1.64 -15.78
N MET A 23 -5.88 2.40 -15.26
CA MET A 23 -5.31 3.56 -15.94
C MET A 23 -4.59 3.16 -17.23
N SER A 24 -3.79 2.10 -17.21
CA SER A 24 -3.11 1.58 -18.41
C SER A 24 -4.08 1.03 -19.44
N PHE A 25 -5.18 0.41 -19.01
CA PHE A 25 -6.27 0.01 -19.90
C PHE A 25 -6.93 1.22 -20.57
N MET A 26 -7.29 2.25 -19.79
CA MET A 26 -7.87 3.48 -20.33
C MET A 26 -6.91 4.17 -21.29
N LEU A 27 -5.63 4.21 -20.95
CA LEU A 27 -4.59 4.73 -21.85
C LEU A 27 -4.57 3.97 -23.18
N ALA A 28 -4.58 2.64 -23.16
CA ALA A 28 -4.61 1.83 -24.39
C ALA A 28 -5.87 2.08 -25.25
N VAL A 29 -7.03 2.26 -24.63
CA VAL A 29 -8.27 2.60 -25.35
C VAL A 29 -8.15 3.98 -26.00
N ILE A 30 -7.65 4.98 -25.27
CA ILE A 30 -7.44 6.33 -25.79
C ILE A 30 -6.47 6.29 -26.98
N THR A 31 -5.32 5.64 -26.82
CA THR A 31 -4.32 5.53 -27.89
C THR A 31 -4.87 4.78 -29.10
N GLY A 32 -5.63 3.71 -28.90
CA GLY A 32 -6.29 2.97 -29.97
C GLY A 32 -7.32 3.80 -30.74
N ILE A 33 -8.06 4.68 -30.06
CA ILE A 33 -8.99 5.62 -30.71
C ILE A 33 -8.23 6.60 -31.60
N PHE A 34 -7.11 7.17 -31.11
CA PHE A 34 -6.25 8.06 -31.89
C PHE A 34 -5.64 7.35 -33.12
N ASP A 35 -5.12 6.14 -32.94
CA ASP A 35 -4.51 5.36 -34.03
C ASP A 35 -5.54 4.91 -35.08
N SER A 36 -6.79 4.64 -34.67
CA SER A 36 -7.88 4.34 -35.61
C SER A 36 -8.29 5.55 -36.48
N GLY A 37 -7.84 6.76 -36.09
CA GLY A 37 -8.11 8.04 -36.76
C GLY A 37 -9.59 8.31 -37.04
N ARG A 38 -10.46 7.83 -36.16
CA ARG A 38 -11.90 8.13 -36.13
C ARG A 38 -12.19 9.60 -35.78
N TRP A 39 -11.22 10.33 -35.23
CA TRP A 39 -11.40 11.68 -34.70
C TRP A 39 -10.41 12.69 -35.31
N ILE A 40 -9.13 12.35 -35.43
CA ILE A 40 -8.06 13.21 -35.95
C ILE A 40 -7.07 12.33 -36.74
N THR A 41 -6.66 12.76 -37.93
CA THR A 41 -5.55 12.12 -38.64
C THR A 41 -4.25 12.53 -37.96
N ALA A 42 -3.58 11.61 -37.26
CA ALA A 42 -2.32 11.86 -36.56
C ALA A 42 -1.25 12.58 -37.40
N ASN A 43 -1.31 12.45 -38.73
CA ASN A 43 -0.43 13.13 -39.68
C ASN A 43 -0.51 14.67 -39.67
N GLU A 44 -1.61 15.27 -39.18
CA GLU A 44 -1.77 16.75 -39.21
C GLU A 44 -1.27 17.44 -37.93
N LEU A 45 -1.10 16.71 -36.83
CA LEU A 45 -0.83 17.29 -35.50
C LEU A 45 0.50 16.85 -34.87
N LEU A 46 1.13 15.78 -35.36
CA LEU A 46 2.30 15.19 -34.70
C LEU A 46 3.56 15.21 -35.57
N PRO A 47 4.73 15.48 -34.97
CA PRO A 47 6.01 15.43 -35.66
C PRO A 47 6.28 14.03 -36.25
N SER A 48 6.98 13.98 -37.39
CA SER A 48 7.33 12.74 -38.10
C SER A 48 8.09 11.70 -37.27
N PHE A 49 8.81 12.10 -36.21
CA PHE A 49 9.49 11.16 -35.32
C PHE A 49 8.53 10.37 -34.41
N MET A 50 7.31 10.87 -34.17
CA MET A 50 6.29 10.18 -33.35
C MET A 50 5.46 9.16 -34.14
N LEU A 51 5.66 9.11 -35.46
CA LEU A 51 4.89 8.29 -36.37
C LEU A 51 5.67 7.02 -36.71
N THR A 52 5.20 5.87 -36.24
CA THR A 52 5.87 4.57 -36.43
C THR A 52 5.09 3.70 -37.40
N GLY A 53 5.79 2.95 -38.25
CA GLY A 53 5.15 1.97 -39.14
C GLY A 53 4.46 0.85 -38.36
N LEU A 54 3.31 0.37 -38.87
CA LEU A 54 2.45 -0.61 -38.20
C LEU A 54 3.20 -1.89 -37.79
N ASP A 55 4.06 -2.43 -38.66
CA ASP A 55 4.81 -3.67 -38.40
C ASP A 55 5.86 -3.49 -37.28
N LEU A 56 6.55 -2.36 -37.28
CA LEU A 56 7.53 -2.01 -36.24
C LEU A 56 6.82 -1.78 -34.90
N ALA A 57 5.66 -1.13 -34.91
CA ALA A 57 4.81 -0.95 -33.74
C ALA A 57 4.36 -2.31 -33.17
N HIS A 58 3.85 -3.22 -34.01
CA HIS A 58 3.47 -4.57 -33.60
C HIS A 58 4.62 -5.33 -32.96
N THR A 59 5.82 -5.22 -33.54
CA THR A 59 7.03 -5.87 -33.03
C THR A 59 7.41 -5.30 -31.66
N ILE A 60 7.46 -3.96 -31.52
CA ILE A 60 7.77 -3.29 -30.25
C ILE A 60 6.78 -3.68 -29.16
N LEU A 61 5.48 -3.60 -29.44
CA LEU A 61 4.45 -3.93 -28.44
C LEU A 61 4.48 -5.42 -28.05
N SER A 62 4.76 -6.32 -29.01
CA SER A 62 4.88 -7.75 -28.73
C SER A 62 6.07 -8.05 -27.82
N ILE A 63 7.24 -7.49 -28.14
CA ILE A 63 8.45 -7.62 -27.30
C ILE A 63 8.20 -7.01 -25.91
N THR A 64 7.57 -5.83 -25.87
CA THR A 64 7.25 -5.13 -24.61
C THR A 64 6.32 -5.98 -23.74
N SER A 65 5.26 -6.59 -24.32
CA SER A 65 4.35 -7.45 -23.57
C SER A 65 5.07 -8.65 -22.93
N ALA A 66 5.93 -9.34 -23.68
CA ALA A 66 6.69 -10.47 -23.17
C ALA A 66 7.68 -10.05 -22.07
N ALA A 67 8.35 -8.90 -22.26
CA ALA A 67 9.26 -8.33 -21.26
C ALA A 67 8.52 -7.99 -19.96
N MET A 68 7.35 -7.34 -20.04
CA MET A 68 6.56 -6.96 -18.85
C MET A 68 6.07 -8.19 -18.07
N LEU A 69 5.65 -9.25 -18.76
CA LEU A 69 5.25 -10.50 -18.12
C LEU A 69 6.43 -11.14 -17.38
N THR A 70 7.60 -11.16 -18.02
CA THR A 70 8.84 -11.71 -17.43
C THR A 70 9.24 -10.92 -16.18
N MET A 71 9.22 -9.59 -16.24
CA MET A 71 9.51 -8.72 -15.09
C MET A 71 8.52 -8.92 -13.94
N THR A 72 7.24 -9.12 -14.26
CA THR A 72 6.20 -9.42 -13.26
C THR A 72 6.48 -10.73 -12.54
N ILE A 73 6.79 -11.80 -13.30
CA ILE A 73 7.12 -13.12 -12.74
C ILE A 73 8.38 -13.02 -11.86
N PHE A 74 9.41 -12.33 -12.33
CA PHE A 74 10.64 -12.13 -11.57
C PHE A 74 10.39 -11.36 -10.27
N THR A 75 9.59 -10.29 -10.31
CA THR A 75 9.20 -9.49 -9.14
C THR A 75 8.45 -10.36 -8.12
N PHE A 76 7.47 -11.14 -8.57
CA PHE A 76 6.72 -12.04 -7.69
C PHE A 76 7.62 -13.12 -7.07
N SER A 77 8.49 -13.72 -7.87
CA SER A 77 9.44 -14.75 -7.41
C SER A 77 10.41 -14.20 -6.37
N THR A 78 11.05 -13.06 -6.64
CA THR A 78 11.97 -12.40 -5.71
C THR A 78 11.26 -11.96 -4.42
N THR A 79 10.05 -11.42 -4.52
CA THR A 79 9.20 -11.10 -3.35
C THR A 79 8.94 -12.33 -2.49
N MET A 80 8.63 -13.47 -3.11
CA MET A 80 8.39 -14.74 -2.39
C MET A 80 9.68 -15.29 -1.75
N VAL A 81 10.83 -15.15 -2.40
CA VAL A 81 12.13 -15.50 -1.81
C VAL A 81 12.41 -14.66 -0.59
N VAL A 82 12.26 -13.33 -0.69
CA VAL A 82 12.45 -12.42 0.45
C VAL A 82 11.50 -12.78 1.60
N LEU A 83 10.23 -13.03 1.30
CA LEU A 83 9.24 -13.47 2.28
C LEU A 83 9.71 -14.73 3.04
N THR A 84 10.24 -15.71 2.31
CA THR A 84 10.70 -16.99 2.88
C THR A 84 11.98 -16.82 3.69
N THR A 85 12.94 -16.01 3.21
CA THR A 85 14.16 -15.65 3.94
C THR A 85 13.83 -14.93 5.24
N TYR A 86 12.88 -14.00 5.22
CA TYR A 86 12.49 -13.29 6.43
C TYR A 86 11.74 -14.18 7.42
N SER A 87 10.90 -15.09 6.92
CA SER A 87 10.19 -16.04 7.76
C SER A 87 11.10 -17.05 8.44
N SER A 88 12.25 -17.35 7.83
CA SER A 88 13.22 -18.29 8.39
C SER A 88 14.23 -17.62 9.31
N GLN A 89 14.57 -16.34 9.07
CA GLN A 89 15.62 -15.63 9.83
C GLN A 89 15.08 -14.64 10.86
N TYR A 90 13.82 -14.18 10.76
CA TYR A 90 13.25 -13.14 11.63
C TYR A 90 11.86 -13.49 12.17
N SER A 91 11.42 -12.71 13.16
CA SER A 91 10.08 -12.85 13.75
C SER A 91 8.98 -12.61 12.71
N PRO A 92 7.86 -13.38 12.73
CA PRO A 92 6.70 -13.19 11.84
C PRO A 92 6.09 -11.78 11.84
N ARG A 93 6.40 -10.96 12.85
CA ARG A 93 5.95 -9.56 12.92
C ARG A 93 6.59 -8.67 11.85
N VAL A 94 7.83 -8.97 11.45
CA VAL A 94 8.56 -8.20 10.42
C VAL A 94 8.02 -8.49 9.02
N ILE A 95 7.63 -9.74 8.78
CA ILE A 95 7.14 -10.23 7.49
C ILE A 95 5.91 -9.46 6.99
N ARG A 96 4.99 -9.13 7.91
CA ARG A 96 3.73 -8.46 7.54
C ARG A 96 3.96 -7.09 6.91
N ASN A 97 5.09 -6.44 7.22
CA ASN A 97 5.46 -5.14 6.68
C ASN A 97 6.03 -5.24 5.25
N PHE A 98 6.60 -6.39 4.85
CA PHE A 98 7.14 -6.56 3.48
C PHE A 98 6.03 -6.82 2.46
N LEU A 99 5.07 -7.69 2.80
CA LEU A 99 3.91 -7.94 1.94
C LEU A 99 2.94 -6.76 1.85
N THR A 100 3.15 -5.68 2.61
CA THR A 100 2.32 -4.47 2.53
C THR A 100 3.14 -3.25 2.14
N ASP A 101 4.36 -3.48 1.67
CA ASP A 101 5.25 -2.42 1.25
C ASP A 101 4.81 -1.83 -0.09
N ASP A 102 4.57 -0.51 -0.08
CA ASP A 102 3.97 0.23 -1.19
C ASP A 102 4.82 0.15 -2.47
N GLU A 103 6.17 0.10 -2.35
CA GLU A 103 7.07 0.05 -3.52
C GLU A 103 7.00 -1.29 -4.27
N THR A 104 6.87 -2.40 -3.54
CA THR A 104 6.71 -3.73 -4.16
C THR A 104 5.37 -3.83 -4.91
N VAL A 105 4.31 -3.34 -4.28
CA VAL A 105 2.95 -3.29 -4.84
C VAL A 105 2.89 -2.41 -6.09
N ARG A 106 3.46 -1.22 -6.02
CA ARG A 106 3.52 -0.27 -7.13
C ARG A 106 4.30 -0.82 -8.32
N THR A 107 5.46 -1.43 -8.06
CA THR A 107 6.28 -2.06 -9.10
C THR A 107 5.49 -3.13 -9.85
N LEU A 108 4.79 -4.01 -9.12
CA LEU A 108 3.95 -5.05 -9.72
C LEU A 108 2.82 -4.44 -10.57
N GLY A 109 2.18 -3.38 -10.07
CA GLY A 109 1.13 -2.65 -10.78
C GLY A 109 1.63 -2.02 -12.08
N ILE A 110 2.81 -1.41 -12.09
CA ILE A 110 3.41 -0.78 -13.29
C ILE A 110 3.69 -1.83 -14.37
N PHE A 111 4.27 -2.99 -14.01
CA PHE A 111 4.58 -4.05 -14.98
C PHE A 111 3.32 -4.69 -15.54
N LEU A 112 2.34 -5.02 -14.69
CA LEU A 112 1.03 -5.52 -15.14
C LEU A 112 0.29 -4.50 -16.00
N GLY A 113 0.35 -3.21 -15.64
CA GLY A 113 -0.20 -2.12 -16.44
C GLY A 113 0.43 -2.05 -17.83
N GLY A 114 1.75 -2.22 -17.93
CA GLY A 114 2.45 -2.19 -19.22
C GLY A 114 2.12 -3.39 -20.10
N PHE A 115 1.93 -4.54 -19.47
CA PHE A 115 1.45 -5.75 -20.13
C PHE A 115 0.03 -5.54 -20.71
N ILE A 116 -0.91 -5.03 -19.89
CA ILE A 116 -2.28 -4.73 -20.32
C ILE A 116 -2.28 -3.70 -21.45
N TYR A 117 -1.51 -2.61 -21.29
CA TYR A 117 -1.38 -1.59 -22.33
C TYR A 117 -0.94 -2.21 -23.67
N SER A 118 0.11 -3.03 -23.64
CA SER A 118 0.68 -3.64 -24.84
C SER A 118 -0.32 -4.59 -25.52
N ILE A 119 -0.97 -5.48 -24.76
CA ILE A 119 -1.95 -6.44 -25.33
C ILE A 119 -3.20 -5.76 -25.86
N MET A 120 -3.73 -4.77 -25.13
CA MET A 120 -4.93 -4.06 -25.55
C MET A 120 -4.67 -3.26 -26.82
N THR A 121 -3.52 -2.59 -26.88
CA THR A 121 -3.14 -1.82 -28.07
C THR A 121 -2.88 -2.75 -29.27
N LEU A 122 -2.19 -3.88 -29.08
CA LEU A 122 -2.07 -4.92 -30.13
C LEU A 122 -3.43 -5.43 -30.62
N SER A 123 -4.41 -5.56 -29.73
CA SER A 123 -5.76 -6.01 -30.07
C SER A 123 -6.50 -4.98 -30.93
N PHE A 124 -6.31 -3.67 -30.67
CA PHE A 124 -6.87 -2.60 -31.50
C PHE A 124 -6.24 -2.48 -32.88
N MET A 125 -4.96 -2.85 -33.02
CA MET A 125 -4.24 -2.77 -34.30
C MET A 125 -4.69 -3.84 -35.32
N LYS A 126 -5.40 -4.89 -34.91
CA LYS A 126 -5.81 -6.01 -35.79
C LYS A 126 -6.83 -5.68 -36.90
N THR A 127 -7.36 -4.45 -36.97
CA THR A 127 -8.49 -4.12 -37.87
C THR A 127 -8.30 -2.84 -38.72
N SER A 128 -7.18 -2.12 -38.61
CA SER A 128 -7.04 -0.79 -39.24
C SER A 128 -5.85 -0.69 -40.22
N LEU A 129 -6.15 -0.92 -41.50
CA LEU A 129 -5.59 -0.22 -42.68
C LEU A 129 -4.05 -0.23 -42.82
N SER A 130 -3.59 -1.05 -43.77
CA SER A 130 -2.21 -1.39 -44.16
C SER A 130 -1.25 -0.25 -44.56
N SER A 131 -1.52 1.02 -44.25
CA SER A 131 -0.62 2.14 -44.59
C SER A 131 -0.58 3.28 -43.57
N ARG A 132 -1.11 3.08 -42.35
CA ARG A 132 -1.18 4.15 -41.35
C ARG A 132 -0.01 4.12 -40.38
N GLN A 133 0.57 5.30 -40.15
CA GLN A 133 1.51 5.53 -39.07
C GLN A 133 0.76 5.61 -37.74
N VAL A 134 1.30 4.98 -36.69
CA VAL A 134 0.69 4.87 -35.36
C VAL A 134 1.56 5.52 -34.29
N ILE A 135 0.91 6.04 -33.24
CA ILE A 135 1.55 6.73 -32.10
C ILE A 135 1.78 5.75 -30.95
N SER A 136 0.98 4.67 -30.87
CA SER A 136 1.06 3.64 -29.84
C SER A 136 2.45 3.08 -29.56
N ALA A 137 3.27 2.94 -30.61
CA ALA A 137 4.65 2.46 -30.49
C ALA A 137 5.52 3.38 -29.64
N ASN A 138 5.43 4.70 -29.85
CA ASN A 138 6.23 5.68 -29.11
C ASN A 138 5.82 5.74 -27.63
N ILE A 139 4.52 5.68 -27.35
CA ILE A 139 4.03 5.57 -25.97
C ILE A 139 4.53 4.27 -25.33
N SER A 140 4.56 3.16 -26.07
CA SER A 140 5.13 1.90 -25.59
C SER A 140 6.63 2.02 -25.28
N ILE A 141 7.39 2.76 -26.08
CA ILE A 141 8.83 3.02 -25.85
C ILE A 141 9.03 3.84 -24.56
N VAL A 142 8.23 4.88 -24.34
CA VAL A 142 8.31 5.67 -23.09
C VAL A 142 7.93 4.79 -21.89
N TYR A 143 6.88 3.98 -22.04
CA TYR A 143 6.43 3.07 -20.99
C TYR A 143 7.52 2.05 -20.62
N ILE A 144 8.18 1.42 -21.60
CA ILE A 144 9.22 0.42 -21.31
C ILE A 144 10.45 1.05 -20.64
N ILE A 145 10.84 2.28 -21.01
CA ILE A 145 11.92 3.01 -20.33
C ILE A 145 11.54 3.26 -18.86
N GLY A 146 10.31 3.70 -18.61
CA GLY A 146 9.79 3.86 -17.24
C GLY A 146 9.81 2.55 -16.45
N CYS A 147 9.40 1.43 -17.07
CA CYS A 147 9.47 0.11 -16.44
C CYS A 147 10.89 -0.34 -16.12
N LEU A 148 11.87 -0.06 -16.99
CA LEU A 148 13.27 -0.38 -16.72
C LEU A 148 13.81 0.39 -15.52
N ILE A 149 13.47 1.69 -15.42
CA ILE A 149 13.85 2.51 -14.25
C ILE A 149 13.19 1.95 -12.99
N GLN A 150 11.88 1.67 -13.03
CA GLN A 150 11.16 1.08 -11.89
C GLN A 150 11.75 -0.26 -11.48
N PHE A 151 12.19 -1.07 -12.44
CA PHE A 151 12.84 -2.34 -12.14
C PHE A 151 14.17 -2.16 -11.41
N LEU A 152 15.01 -1.20 -11.82
CA LEU A 152 16.25 -0.89 -11.11
C LEU A 152 15.98 -0.40 -9.69
N LEU A 153 14.95 0.45 -9.52
CA LEU A 153 14.51 0.91 -8.20
C LEU A 153 14.05 -0.26 -7.34
N TYR A 154 13.26 -1.18 -7.89
CA TYR A 154 12.80 -2.39 -7.21
C TYR A 154 13.95 -3.29 -6.76
N VAL A 155 14.93 -3.54 -7.63
CA VAL A 155 16.11 -4.36 -7.28
C VAL A 155 16.90 -3.71 -6.14
N ASN A 156 17.13 -2.39 -6.21
CA ASN A 156 17.79 -1.67 -5.12
C ASN A 156 16.98 -1.72 -3.82
N HIS A 157 15.66 -1.56 -3.93
CA HIS A 157 14.75 -1.64 -2.80
C HIS A 157 14.82 -3.01 -2.11
N VAL A 158 14.64 -4.10 -2.87
CA VAL A 158 14.76 -5.47 -2.34
C VAL A 158 16.13 -5.71 -1.72
N GLY A 159 17.20 -5.27 -2.38
CA GLY A 159 18.57 -5.38 -1.86
C GLY A 159 18.77 -4.62 -0.54
N SER A 160 18.18 -3.44 -0.41
CA SER A 160 18.24 -2.65 0.83
C SER A 160 17.39 -3.26 1.95
N PHE A 161 16.29 -3.94 1.61
CA PHE A 161 15.44 -4.58 2.60
C PHE A 161 16.18 -5.74 3.24
N ILE A 162 16.73 -6.67 2.44
CA ILE A 162 17.44 -7.86 2.92
C ILE A 162 18.55 -7.52 3.93
N GLN A 163 19.09 -6.30 3.90
CA GLN A 163 20.05 -5.83 4.89
C GLN A 163 19.41 -5.68 6.28
N VAL A 164 19.86 -6.54 7.20
CA VAL A 164 19.43 -6.57 8.62
C VAL A 164 19.54 -5.20 9.30
N LYS A 165 20.57 -4.42 8.94
CA LYS A 165 20.79 -3.07 9.46
C LYS A 165 19.58 -2.16 9.24
N ASN A 166 19.02 -2.15 8.03
CA ASN A 166 17.90 -1.29 7.68
C ASN A 166 16.59 -1.75 8.35
N LEU A 167 16.47 -3.05 8.62
CA LEU A 167 15.38 -3.57 9.43
C LEU A 167 15.47 -3.08 10.88
N ILE A 168 16.65 -3.22 11.50
CA ILE A 168 16.87 -2.79 12.89
C ILE A 168 16.64 -1.28 13.03
N GLN A 169 17.16 -0.48 12.10
CA GLN A 169 16.96 0.97 12.12
C GLN A 169 15.47 1.34 12.03
N ARG A 170 14.73 0.74 11.10
CA ARG A 170 13.28 1.01 10.98
C ARG A 170 12.50 0.62 12.23
N LEU A 171 12.86 -0.50 12.87
CA LEU A 171 12.22 -0.92 14.12
C LEU A 171 12.57 0.03 15.26
N HIS A 172 13.80 0.52 15.31
CA HIS A 172 14.24 1.55 16.25
C HIS A 172 13.43 2.84 16.08
N ASP A 173 13.36 3.36 14.86
CA ASP A 173 12.63 4.61 14.56
C ASP A 173 11.13 4.48 14.89
N GLN A 174 10.51 3.32 14.58
CA GLN A 174 9.11 3.05 14.95
C GLN A 174 8.89 2.97 16.47
N ALA A 175 9.83 2.34 17.19
CA ALA A 175 9.78 2.27 18.65
C ALA A 175 9.95 3.67 19.26
N ASP A 176 10.88 4.47 18.74
CA ASP A 176 11.12 5.84 19.19
C ASP A 176 9.87 6.70 19.02
N VAL A 177 9.19 6.66 17.87
CA VAL A 177 7.93 7.40 17.67
C VAL A 177 6.89 7.01 18.73
N CYS A 178 6.69 5.70 18.97
CA CYS A 178 5.72 5.23 19.97
C CYS A 178 6.09 5.69 21.39
N ILE A 179 7.38 5.69 21.73
CA ILE A 179 7.88 6.14 23.04
C ILE A 179 7.66 7.64 23.20
N HIS A 180 7.93 8.44 22.16
CA HIS A 180 7.73 9.88 22.19
C HIS A 180 6.25 10.24 22.33
N GLU A 181 5.36 9.60 21.56
CA GLU A 181 3.90 9.80 21.71
C GLU A 181 3.44 9.48 23.15
N TYR A 182 3.89 8.37 23.73
CA TYR A 182 3.53 8.00 25.09
C TYR A 182 4.10 9.01 26.12
N ARG A 183 5.33 9.48 25.92
CA ARG A 183 5.94 10.51 26.79
C ARG A 183 5.22 11.85 26.71
N ASP A 184 4.79 12.27 25.53
CA ASP A 184 4.06 13.54 25.36
C ASP A 184 2.72 13.49 26.10
N LEU A 185 2.03 12.35 26.07
CA LEU A 185 0.78 12.15 26.82
C LEU A 185 1.00 12.20 28.34
N LEU A 186 2.12 11.65 28.83
CA LEU A 186 2.51 11.78 30.24
C LEU A 186 2.86 13.23 30.61
N ALA A 187 3.61 13.93 29.76
CA ALA A 187 4.05 15.30 30.01
C ALA A 187 2.88 16.29 30.07
N LYS A 188 1.82 16.06 29.29
CA LYS A 188 0.57 16.84 29.34
C LYS A 188 -0.28 16.56 30.58
N GLY A 189 0.05 15.52 31.37
CA GLY A 189 -0.77 15.06 32.49
C GLY A 189 -2.09 14.43 32.08
N GLU A 190 -2.27 14.14 30.79
CA GLU A 190 -3.47 13.49 30.24
C GLU A 190 -3.51 11.99 30.59
N ILE A 191 -2.32 11.40 30.80
CA ILE A 191 -2.14 10.05 31.31
C ILE A 191 -1.22 10.12 32.52
N SER A 192 -1.49 9.29 33.53
CA SER A 192 -0.64 9.15 34.70
C SER A 192 -0.35 7.68 34.98
N GLN A 193 0.84 7.40 35.53
CA GLN A 193 1.24 6.06 35.96
C GLN A 193 0.78 5.73 37.40
N ILE A 194 -0.06 6.57 38.01
CA ILE A 194 -0.53 6.37 39.39
C ILE A 194 -1.18 4.98 39.54
N GLU A 195 -0.67 4.18 40.48
CA GLU A 195 -1.15 2.83 40.78
C GLU A 195 -2.50 2.82 41.50
N GLU A 196 -2.79 3.88 42.28
CA GLU A 196 -4.02 3.97 43.08
C GLU A 196 -4.87 5.21 42.74
N PRO A 197 -6.11 4.99 42.32
CA PRO A 197 -7.02 6.08 42.01
C PRO A 197 -7.41 6.90 43.26
N PRO A 198 -7.97 8.11 43.08
CA PRO A 198 -8.53 8.87 44.19
C PRO A 198 -9.54 8.01 44.98
N SER A 199 -9.39 7.99 46.30
CA SER A 199 -10.25 7.22 47.20
C SER A 199 -11.71 7.70 47.13
N GLY A 200 -12.66 6.75 47.10
CA GLY A 200 -14.10 7.03 47.10
C GLY A 200 -14.81 6.93 45.75
N LEU A 201 -14.13 6.54 44.68
CA LEU A 201 -14.73 6.36 43.35
C LEU A 201 -15.46 5.02 43.21
N ARG A 202 -16.59 5.02 42.48
CA ARG A 202 -17.27 3.77 42.11
C ARG A 202 -16.54 3.10 40.95
N GLU A 203 -16.08 1.88 41.20
CA GLU A 203 -15.43 1.06 40.19
C GLU A 203 -16.45 0.46 39.20
N HIS A 204 -16.18 0.61 37.90
CA HIS A 204 -16.88 -0.10 36.84
C HIS A 204 -15.88 -0.82 35.94
N LYS A 205 -16.02 -2.15 35.83
CA LYS A 205 -15.10 -2.99 35.04
C LYS A 205 -15.68 -3.24 33.65
N ILE A 206 -14.91 -2.88 32.63
CA ILE A 206 -15.25 -3.11 31.22
C ILE A 206 -14.52 -4.37 30.77
N PHE A 207 -15.28 -5.44 30.51
CA PHE A 207 -14.71 -6.73 30.12
C PHE A 207 -14.49 -6.83 28.60
N PHE A 208 -13.36 -7.41 28.22
CA PHE A 208 -13.09 -7.81 26.83
C PHE A 208 -13.99 -8.99 26.46
N LYS A 209 -14.74 -8.84 25.37
CA LYS A 209 -15.70 -9.85 24.87
C LYS A 209 -15.08 -10.92 23.98
N LYS A 210 -13.78 -10.80 23.66
CA LYS A 210 -13.10 -11.69 22.70
C LYS A 210 -11.64 -11.87 23.10
N TYR A 211 -11.12 -13.05 22.77
CA TYR A 211 -9.70 -13.36 22.83
C TYR A 211 -8.94 -12.60 21.74
N GLY A 212 -7.76 -12.06 22.06
CA GLY A 212 -6.92 -11.38 21.09
C GLY A 212 -5.78 -10.58 21.70
N TYR A 213 -5.10 -9.79 20.87
CA TYR A 213 -4.06 -8.85 21.31
C TYR A 213 -4.60 -7.43 21.20
N ILE A 214 -4.31 -6.59 22.20
CA ILE A 214 -4.53 -5.14 22.09
C ILE A 214 -3.56 -4.62 21.03
N ARG A 215 -4.07 -4.16 19.89
CA ARG A 215 -3.23 -3.67 18.79
C ARG A 215 -3.03 -2.16 18.82
N LEU A 216 -4.08 -1.43 19.17
CA LEU A 216 -4.11 0.01 19.13
C LEU A 216 -5.08 0.50 20.20
N VAL A 217 -4.69 1.54 20.92
CA VAL A 217 -5.51 2.23 21.91
C VAL A 217 -5.61 3.68 21.46
N ASP A 218 -6.83 4.17 21.27
CA ASP A 218 -7.09 5.56 20.92
C ASP A 218 -7.07 6.39 22.20
N TYR A 219 -5.87 6.80 22.63
CA TYR A 219 -5.69 7.57 23.85
C TYR A 219 -6.46 8.88 23.81
N ASP A 220 -6.37 9.63 22.71
CA ASP A 220 -7.08 10.90 22.53
C ASP A 220 -8.60 10.74 22.65
N GLY A 221 -9.16 9.70 22.02
CA GLY A 221 -10.58 9.38 22.11
C GLY A 221 -11.02 9.03 23.54
N LEU A 222 -10.20 8.25 24.25
CA LEU A 222 -10.47 7.86 25.64
C LEU A 222 -10.36 9.06 26.59
N ILE A 223 -9.38 9.94 26.41
CA ILE A 223 -9.21 11.16 27.21
C ILE A 223 -10.40 12.10 27.02
N ARG A 224 -10.84 12.32 25.77
CA ARG A 224 -12.03 13.15 25.49
C ARG A 224 -13.29 12.58 26.13
N TYR A 225 -13.49 11.27 26.03
CA TYR A 225 -14.64 10.60 26.62
C TYR A 225 -14.61 10.65 28.16
N ALA A 226 -13.43 10.46 28.77
CA ALA A 226 -13.26 10.64 30.21
C ALA A 226 -13.58 12.07 30.67
N ALA A 227 -13.15 13.08 29.91
CA ALA A 227 -13.42 14.48 30.22
C ALA A 227 -14.92 14.83 30.14
N GLU A 228 -15.64 14.28 29.16
CA GLU A 228 -17.08 14.53 28.97
C GLU A 228 -17.93 14.00 30.13
N ILE A 229 -17.60 12.80 30.63
CA ILE A 229 -18.36 12.09 31.67
C ILE A 229 -17.73 12.31 33.06
N LYS A 230 -16.62 13.05 33.14
CA LYS A 230 -15.82 13.30 34.35
C LYS A 230 -15.45 11.98 35.05
N VAL A 231 -14.81 11.06 34.34
CA VAL A 231 -14.40 9.76 34.87
C VAL A 231 -12.90 9.55 34.75
N TYR A 232 -12.32 8.80 35.68
CA TYR A 232 -10.94 8.32 35.58
C TYR A 232 -10.92 6.97 34.87
N LEU A 233 -10.16 6.87 33.77
CA LEU A 233 -9.98 5.62 33.04
C LEU A 233 -8.64 5.00 33.43
N GLN A 234 -8.66 3.79 33.98
CA GLN A 234 -7.46 3.02 34.27
C GLN A 234 -7.32 1.88 33.27
N LEU A 235 -6.28 1.92 32.45
CA LEU A 235 -5.97 0.89 31.47
C LEU A 235 -4.86 -0.01 32.02
N PRO A 236 -5.19 -1.12 32.71
CA PRO A 236 -4.19 -2.05 33.25
C PRO A 236 -3.45 -2.84 32.16
N LYS A 237 -3.85 -2.70 30.89
CA LYS A 237 -3.31 -3.45 29.76
C LYS A 237 -2.91 -2.49 28.64
N ILE A 238 -1.65 -2.56 28.24
CA ILE A 238 -1.07 -1.77 27.14
C ILE A 238 -1.16 -2.52 25.80
N PRO A 239 -1.02 -1.81 24.66
CA PRO A 239 -0.84 -2.44 23.35
C PRO A 239 0.24 -3.53 23.37
N GLY A 240 -0.02 -4.64 22.69
CA GLY A 240 0.85 -5.81 22.62
C GLY A 240 0.52 -6.92 23.63
N ILE A 241 -0.29 -6.65 24.66
CA ILE A 241 -0.71 -7.67 25.64
C ILE A 241 -1.87 -8.53 25.08
N PHE A 242 -1.81 -9.83 25.36
CA PHE A 242 -2.89 -10.78 25.08
C PHE A 242 -4.01 -10.64 26.12
N VAL A 243 -5.25 -10.58 25.65
CA VAL A 243 -6.46 -10.49 26.46
C VAL A 243 -7.35 -11.70 26.20
N THR A 244 -7.95 -12.21 27.27
CA THR A 244 -8.93 -13.30 27.24
C THR A 244 -10.34 -12.79 27.48
N GLU A 245 -11.33 -13.60 27.14
CA GLU A 245 -12.70 -13.38 27.61
C GLU A 245 -12.72 -13.37 29.15
N GLY A 246 -13.17 -12.27 29.76
CA GLY A 246 -13.11 -12.04 31.21
C GLY A 246 -11.92 -11.21 31.70
N SER A 247 -10.94 -10.90 30.84
CA SER A 247 -9.99 -9.81 31.10
C SER A 247 -10.75 -8.47 31.10
N TYR A 248 -10.32 -7.49 31.90
CA TYR A 248 -11.01 -6.19 31.99
C TYR A 248 -10.07 -4.99 31.82
N ALA A 249 -10.62 -3.91 31.26
CA ALA A 249 -10.16 -2.54 31.47
C ALA A 249 -10.99 -1.91 32.60
N LYS A 250 -10.40 -1.06 33.44
CA LYS A 250 -11.07 -0.50 34.62
C LYS A 250 -11.47 0.95 34.31
N SER A 251 -12.70 1.33 34.59
CA SER A 251 -13.16 2.72 34.51
C SER A 251 -13.75 3.10 35.86
N GLU A 252 -13.37 4.23 36.41
CA GLU A 252 -13.83 4.71 37.70
C GLU A 252 -14.53 6.04 37.53
N CYS A 253 -15.79 6.08 37.97
CA CYS A 253 -16.67 7.21 37.71
C CYS A 253 -16.69 8.16 38.91
N LEU A 254 -16.48 9.47 38.68
CA LEU A 254 -16.93 10.49 39.64
C LEU A 254 -18.43 10.69 39.45
N GLN A 255 -19.24 9.89 40.12
CA GLN A 255 -20.62 10.26 40.37
C GLN A 255 -20.89 10.20 41.87
N GLU A 256 -20.74 11.36 42.50
CA GLU A 256 -21.61 11.76 43.59
C GLU A 256 -23.05 11.73 43.06
N LEU A 257 -23.89 10.91 43.69
CA LEU A 257 -25.34 11.10 43.74
C LEU A 257 -25.63 11.77 45.09
#